data_AF-A0A6G4X7Z1-F1
#
_entry.id   AF-A0A6G4X7Z1-F1
#
_cell.length_a   1.000
_cell.length_b   1.000
_cell.length_c   1.000
_cell.angle_alpha   90.00
_cell.angle_beta   90.00
_cell.angle_gamma   90.00
#
_symmetry.space_group_name_H-M   'P 1'
#
loop_
_entity.id
_entity.type
_entity.pdbx_description
1 polymer ?
#
loop_
_entity_poly.entity_id
_entity_poly.type
_entity_poly.pdbx_seq_one_letter_code
_entity_poly.pdbx_strand_id
1 'polypeptide(L)'
;PSSQSSPGAAPPAPMGLPLQPPRTGRDLLTDHITAAVCCATVDTAGAAPGLDWLDGPALLVGGARRADLARPVRSLVEDGDTQPLRDWLADVGVRADKPVRLV
;
A
#
# COMPACT_ATOMS: atom_id res chain seq x y z
N PRO A 1 7.96 32.76 10.58
CA PRO A 1 9.34 32.32 10.89
C PRO A 1 9.36 30.82 11.16
N SER A 2 9.49 30.03 10.09
CA SER A 2 9.49 28.57 10.14
C SER A 2 10.83 28.06 10.67
N SER A 3 10.80 27.45 11.86
CA SER A 3 11.97 26.84 12.49
C SER A 3 12.38 25.57 11.74
N GLN A 4 13.45 25.66 10.96
CA GLN A 4 14.12 24.48 10.40
C GLN A 4 15.05 23.92 11.48
N SER A 5 14.70 22.74 12.00
CA SER A 5 15.62 21.92 12.80
C SER A 5 16.68 21.33 11.87
N SER A 6 17.95 21.67 12.08
CA SER A 6 19.07 21.11 11.34
C SER A 6 19.16 19.58 11.55
N PRO A 7 19.35 18.76 10.50
CA PRO A 7 19.62 17.35 10.69
C PRO A 7 21.05 17.20 11.20
N GLY A 8 21.20 16.64 12.40
CA GLY A 8 22.49 16.15 12.88
C GLY A 8 23.06 15.16 11.88
N ALA A 9 24.34 15.31 11.55
CA ALA A 9 25.01 14.51 10.53
C ALA A 9 24.83 13.01 10.81
N ALA A 10 24.12 12.33 9.92
CA ALA A 10 23.96 10.88 9.96
C ALA A 10 25.33 10.20 9.72
N PRO A 11 25.62 9.07 10.39
CA PRO A 11 26.84 8.31 10.14
C PRO A 11 26.90 7.86 8.67
N PRO A 12 28.10 7.75 8.07
CA PRO A 12 28.25 7.36 6.68
C PRO A 12 27.69 5.95 6.45
N ALA A 13 26.91 5.79 5.38
CA ALA A 13 26.36 4.50 4.99
C ALA A 13 27.47 3.50 4.62
N PRO A 14 27.29 2.20 4.89
CA PRO A 14 28.15 1.19 4.28
C PRO A 14 28.11 1.36 2.74
N MET A 15 29.29 1.40 2.11
CA MET A 15 29.49 1.60 0.66
C MET A 15 29.16 3.00 0.09
N GLY A 16 28.89 4.01 0.93
CA GLY A 16 28.71 5.40 0.46
C GLY A 16 27.45 5.64 -0.36
N LEU A 17 26.51 4.68 -0.41
CA LEU A 17 25.17 4.91 -0.94
C LEU A 17 24.42 5.85 0.01
N PRO A 18 23.65 6.82 -0.49
CA PRO A 18 22.80 7.62 0.39
C PRO A 18 21.85 6.69 1.15
N LEU A 19 21.85 6.78 2.49
CA LEU A 19 20.83 6.12 3.29
C LEU A 19 19.48 6.64 2.80
N GLN A 20 18.56 5.73 2.49
CA GLN A 20 17.23 6.15 2.10
C GLN A 20 16.63 6.99 3.24
N PRO A 21 15.95 8.10 2.94
CA PRO A 21 15.27 8.88 3.96
C PRO A 21 14.36 7.96 4.80
N PRO A 22 14.24 8.20 6.11
CA PRO A 22 13.29 7.46 6.94
C PRO A 22 11.89 7.54 6.34
N ARG A 23 11.17 6.41 6.34
CA ARG A 23 9.78 6.38 5.89
C ARG A 23 8.95 7.36 6.71
N THR A 24 8.12 8.11 6.01
CA THR A 24 7.16 9.03 6.63
C THR A 24 5.98 8.25 7.20
N GLY A 25 5.18 8.90 8.06
CA GLY A 25 3.92 8.32 8.53
C GLY A 25 2.96 7.98 7.39
N ARG A 26 2.97 8.76 6.30
CA ARG A 26 2.14 8.50 5.11
C ARG A 26 2.59 7.27 4.34
N ASP A 27 3.89 7.04 4.25
CA ASP A 27 4.43 5.82 3.63
C ASP A 27 3.97 4.58 4.41
N LEU A 28 4.05 4.63 5.74
CA LEU A 28 3.59 3.53 6.60
C LEU A 28 2.09 3.30 6.50
N LEU A 29 1.29 4.37 6.41
CA LEU A 29 -0.15 4.26 6.23
C LEU A 29 -0.52 3.66 4.86
N THR A 30 0.18 4.07 3.80
CA THR A 30 0.02 3.51 2.45
C THR A 30 0.32 2.02 2.44
N ASP A 31 1.42 1.59 3.04
CA ASP A 31 1.80 0.18 3.16
C ASP A 31 0.73 -0.61 3.92
N HIS A 32 0.25 -0.06 5.04
CA HIS A 32 -0.75 -0.73 5.88
C HIS A 32 -2.11 -0.87 5.19
N ILE A 33 -2.60 0.18 4.53
CA ILE A 33 -3.85 0.15 3.76
C ILE A 33 -3.72 -0.83 2.59
N THR A 34 -2.59 -0.81 1.88
CA THR A 34 -2.32 -1.76 0.79
C THR A 34 -2.39 -3.20 1.29
N ALA A 35 -1.72 -3.49 2.41
CA ALA A 35 -1.76 -4.81 3.02
C ALA A 35 -3.19 -5.22 3.44
N ALA A 36 -3.92 -4.34 4.13
CA ALA A 36 -5.29 -4.61 4.56
C ALA A 36 -6.25 -4.86 3.37
N VAL A 37 -6.12 -4.09 2.29
CA VAL A 37 -6.90 -4.28 1.06
C VAL A 37 -6.57 -5.62 0.40
N CYS A 38 -5.28 -5.96 0.28
CA CYS A 38 -4.87 -7.26 -0.26
C CYS A 38 -5.45 -8.42 0.56
N CYS A 39 -5.36 -8.37 1.89
CA CYS A 39 -5.96 -9.39 2.77
C CYS A 39 -7.47 -9.51 2.57
N ALA A 40 -8.20 -8.38 2.59
CA ALA A 40 -9.64 -8.38 2.36
C ALA A 40 -10.01 -8.97 0.99
N THR A 41 -9.21 -8.68 -0.03
CA THR A 41 -9.44 -9.18 -1.38
C THR A 41 -9.23 -10.70 -1.47
N VAL A 42 -8.17 -11.21 -0.84
CA VAL A 42 -7.92 -12.65 -0.76
C VAL A 42 -9.04 -13.36 0.00
N ASP A 43 -9.47 -12.81 1.14
CA ASP A 43 -10.46 -13.45 2.02
C ASP A 43 -11.91 -13.43 1.46
N THR A 44 -12.24 -12.41 0.68
CA THR A 44 -13.65 -12.14 0.32
C THR A 44 -13.93 -12.18 -1.18
N ALA A 45 -12.93 -11.90 -2.02
CA ALA A 45 -13.08 -11.84 -3.48
C ALA A 45 -12.37 -12.97 -4.24
N GLY A 46 -11.75 -13.92 -3.52
CA GLY A 46 -11.08 -15.07 -4.14
C GLY A 46 -9.81 -14.70 -4.91
N ALA A 47 -9.20 -13.55 -4.58
CA ALA A 47 -7.88 -13.21 -5.09
C ALA A 47 -6.81 -14.14 -4.49
N ALA A 48 -5.68 -14.24 -5.17
CA ALA A 48 -4.54 -15.01 -4.71
C ALA A 48 -3.30 -14.10 -4.54
N PRO A 49 -2.47 -14.35 -3.51
CA PRO A 49 -1.14 -13.76 -3.45
C PRO A 49 -0.27 -14.33 -4.57
N GLY A 50 0.54 -13.47 -5.17
CA GLY A 50 1.53 -13.81 -6.18
C GLY A 50 2.83 -13.05 -5.96
N LEU A 51 3.84 -13.41 -6.74
CA LEU A 51 5.14 -12.74 -6.75
C LEU A 51 5.58 -12.58 -8.20
N ASP A 52 5.80 -11.34 -8.60
CA ASP A 52 6.54 -10.99 -9.80
C ASP A 52 7.99 -10.75 -9.40
N TRP A 53 8.95 -11.35 -10.08
CA TRP A 53 10.36 -11.23 -9.72
C TRP A 53 10.93 -9.83 -10.03
N LEU A 54 10.33 -9.12 -10.98
CA LEU A 54 10.73 -7.76 -11.37
C LEU A 54 10.01 -6.73 -10.52
N ASP A 55 8.71 -6.93 -10.29
CA ASP A 55 7.86 -5.94 -9.62
C ASP A 55 7.59 -6.25 -8.13
N GLY A 56 7.96 -7.44 -7.66
CA GLY A 56 7.71 -7.88 -6.29
C GLY A 56 6.30 -8.43 -6.06
N PRO A 57 5.74 -8.29 -4.84
CA PRO A 57 4.44 -8.85 -4.49
C PRO A 57 3.33 -8.45 -5.46
N ALA A 58 2.49 -9.41 -5.83
CA ALA A 58 1.40 -9.22 -6.77
C ALA A 58 0.08 -9.74 -6.19
N LEU A 59 -1.01 -9.03 -6.48
CA LEU A 59 -2.36 -9.51 -6.21
C LEU A 59 -2.94 -10.05 -7.52
N LEU A 60 -3.39 -11.31 -7.51
CA LEU A 60 -3.97 -11.97 -8.68
C LEU A 60 -5.49 -12.05 -8.51
N VAL A 61 -6.23 -11.50 -9.47
CA VAL A 61 -7.70 -11.58 -9.52
C VAL A 61 -8.07 -12.27 -10.83
N GLY A 62 -8.76 -13.41 -10.75
CA GLY A 62 -9.05 -14.23 -11.93
C GLY A 62 -7.80 -14.74 -12.66
N GLY A 63 -6.68 -14.92 -11.95
CA GLY A 63 -5.39 -15.33 -12.51
C GLY A 63 -4.58 -14.21 -13.18
N ALA A 64 -5.12 -12.99 -13.27
CA ALA A 64 -4.43 -11.83 -13.81
C ALA A 64 -3.97 -10.88 -12.69
N ARG A 65 -2.81 -10.26 -12.88
CA ARG A 65 -2.27 -9.28 -11.93
C ARG A 65 -3.12 -8.00 -11.93
N ARG A 66 -3.51 -7.54 -10.75
CA ARG A 66 -4.07 -6.20 -10.53
C ARG A 66 -2.97 -5.25 -10.04
N ALA A 67 -2.63 -4.28 -10.88
CA ALA A 67 -1.60 -3.27 -10.61
C ALA A 67 -2.17 -1.85 -10.42
N ASP A 68 -3.49 -1.71 -10.47
CA ASP A 68 -4.22 -0.45 -10.44
C ASP A 68 -4.53 0.07 -9.01
N LEU A 69 -4.20 -0.70 -7.96
CA LEU A 69 -4.49 -0.37 -6.56
C LEU A 69 -3.74 0.85 -6.01
N ALA A 70 -2.53 1.13 -6.51
CA ALA A 70 -1.68 2.18 -5.95
C ALA A 70 -2.33 3.58 -6.02
N ARG A 71 -3.08 3.87 -7.10
CA ARG A 71 -3.73 5.18 -7.28
C ARG A 71 -4.87 5.40 -6.27
N PRO A 72 -5.84 4.48 -6.10
CA PRO A 72 -6.86 4.59 -5.07
C PRO A 72 -6.32 4.74 -3.64
N VAL A 73 -5.30 3.96 -3.26
CA VAL A 73 -4.70 4.06 -1.91
C VAL A 73 -4.05 5.43 -1.70
N ARG A 74 -3.33 5.94 -2.71
CA ARG A 74 -2.73 7.27 -2.63
C ARG A 74 -3.78 8.37 -2.50
N SER A 75 -4.88 8.29 -3.24
CA SER A 75 -6.00 9.25 -3.14
C SER A 75 -6.57 9.31 -1.72
N LEU A 76 -6.66 8.16 -1.05
CA LEU A 76 -7.11 8.09 0.33
C LEU A 76 -6.09 8.69 1.31
N VAL A 77 -4.80 8.35 1.15
CA VAL A 77 -3.75 8.78 2.10
C VAL A 77 -3.41 10.26 1.97
N GLU A 78 -3.35 10.78 0.74
CA GLU A 78 -2.96 12.17 0.48
C GLU A 78 -4.15 13.13 0.55
N ASP A 79 -5.27 12.77 -0.08
CA ASP A 79 -6.42 13.67 -0.24
C ASP A 79 -7.59 13.34 0.72
N GLY A 80 -7.53 12.21 1.43
CA GLY A 80 -8.63 11.73 2.26
C GLY A 80 -9.82 11.20 1.46
N ASP A 81 -9.70 11.08 0.13
CA ASP A 81 -10.79 10.64 -0.72
C ASP A 81 -10.93 9.11 -0.68
N THR A 82 -12.04 8.67 -0.10
CA THR A 82 -12.36 7.24 0.06
C THR A 82 -13.00 6.63 -1.18
N GLN A 83 -13.60 7.42 -2.08
CA GLN A 83 -14.41 6.88 -3.19
C GLN A 83 -13.61 6.01 -4.15
N PRO A 84 -12.43 6.42 -4.66
CA PRO A 84 -11.66 5.61 -5.60
C PRO A 84 -11.31 4.23 -5.06
N LEU A 85 -11.03 4.13 -3.75
CA LEU A 85 -10.73 2.85 -3.12
C LEU A 85 -11.97 1.99 -2.95
N ARG A 86 -13.12 2.59 -2.62
CA ARG A 86 -14.39 1.86 -2.50
C ARG A 86 -14.85 1.31 -3.84
N ASP A 87 -14.72 2.09 -4.90
CA ASP A 87 -15.05 1.67 -6.26
C ASP A 87 -14.14 0.53 -6.73
N TRP A 88 -12.84 0.63 -6.47
CA TRP A 88 -11.90 -0.44 -6.78
C TRP A 88 -12.22 -1.74 -6.03
N LEU A 89 -12.55 -1.64 -4.73
CA LEU A 89 -12.94 -2.81 -3.92
C LEU A 89 -14.22 -3.46 -4.48
N ALA A 90 -15.20 -2.66 -4.87
CA ALA A 90 -16.45 -3.16 -5.45
C ALA A 90 -16.20 -3.83 -6.82
N ASP A 91 -15.35 -3.26 -7.67
CA ASP A 91 -14.98 -3.85 -8.97
C ASP A 91 -14.31 -5.22 -8.83
N VAL A 92 -13.42 -5.36 -7.84
CA VAL A 92 -12.76 -6.63 -7.55
C VAL A 92 -13.72 -7.64 -6.89
N GLY A 93 -14.87 -7.17 -6.39
CA GLY A 93 -15.89 -8.02 -5.77
C GLY A 93 -15.73 -8.17 -4.26
N VAL A 94 -14.94 -7.31 -3.61
CA VAL A 94 -14.84 -7.26 -2.15
C VAL A 94 -16.17 -6.81 -1.57
N ARG A 95 -16.76 -7.67 -0.74
CA ARG A 95 -18.09 -7.48 -0.17
C ARG A 95 -18.00 -7.03 1.28
N ALA A 96 -18.45 -5.81 1.55
CA ALA A 96 -18.46 -5.23 2.90
C ALA A 96 -19.41 -5.95 3.88
N ASP A 97 -20.34 -6.75 3.37
CA ASP A 97 -21.25 -7.58 4.18
C ASP A 97 -20.57 -8.84 4.77
N LYS A 98 -19.35 -9.18 4.33
CA LYS A 98 -18.60 -10.33 4.84
C LYS A 98 -17.46 -9.86 5.78
N PRO A 99 -17.37 -10.35 7.02
CA PRO A 99 -16.30 -9.94 7.94
C PRO A 99 -14.92 -10.40 7.45
N VAL A 100 -13.91 -9.52 7.55
CA VAL A 100 -12.50 -9.81 7.29
C VAL A 100 -11.85 -10.37 8.57
N ARG A 101 -11.01 -11.42 8.45
CA ARG A 101 -10.32 -12.02 9.59
C ARG A 101 -8.91 -11.43 9.70
N LEU A 102 -8.71 -10.51 10.65
CA LEU A 102 -7.38 -10.01 10.99
C LEU A 102 -6.76 -10.99 12.00
N VAL A 103 -5.59 -11.57 11.67
CA VAL A 103 -4.82 -12.48 12.55
C VAL A 103 -3.54 -11.83 13.02
#